data_AF-A0A4S4ZWR9-F1
#
_entry.id   AF-A0A4S4ZWR9-F1
#
_cell.length_a   1.000
_cell.length_b   1.000
_cell.length_c   1.000
_cell.angle_alpha   90.00
_cell.angle_beta   90.00
_cell.angle_gamma   90.00
#
_symmetry.space_group_name_H-M   'P 1'
#
loop_
_entity.id
_entity.type
_entity.pdbx_description
1 polymer ?
#
loop_
_entity_poly.entity_id
_entity_poly.type
_entity_poly.pdbx_seq_one_letter_code
_entity_poly.pdbx_strand_id
1 'polypeptide(L)' 'MVAERRQGHALDDAWTPQPRDVEILALLAAGLTTDLIGRRVGLSERTVRRRLRAIADELGVDSSIEVVVHAVRVGLI' A
#
# COMPACT_ATOMS: atom_id res chain seq x y z
N MET A 1 -8.09 17.43 -17.53
CA MET A 1 -8.90 16.37 -16.91
C MET A 1 -8.43 16.21 -15.48
N VAL A 2 -9.14 16.83 -14.55
CA VAL A 2 -8.86 16.75 -13.11
C VAL A 2 -9.37 15.38 -12.68
N ALA A 3 -8.47 14.49 -12.25
CA ALA A 3 -8.86 13.21 -11.67
C ALA A 3 -9.89 13.48 -10.57
N GLU A 4 -11.10 12.99 -10.82
CA GLU A 4 -12.23 13.11 -9.94
C GLU A 4 -11.80 12.59 -8.57
N ARG A 5 -11.70 13.48 -7.59
CA ARG A 5 -11.36 13.12 -6.22
C ARG A 5 -12.50 12.25 -5.68
N ARG A 6 -12.45 10.94 -5.92
CA ARG A 6 -13.26 10.00 -5.15
C ARG A 6 -12.79 10.14 -3.72
N GLN A 7 -13.68 10.68 -2.91
CA GLN A 7 -13.46 10.98 -1.51
C GLN A 7 -12.98 9.70 -0.83
N GLY A 8 -11.70 9.66 -0.44
CA GLY A 8 -11.18 8.65 0.46
C GLY A 8 -11.81 8.86 1.83
N HIS A 9 -13.00 8.30 2.04
CA HIS A 9 -13.69 8.31 3.33
C HIS A 9 -14.68 7.14 3.47
N ALA A 10 -14.32 5.96 2.97
CA ALA A 10 -15.12 4.78 3.22
C ALA A 10 -14.24 3.68 3.81
N LEU A 11 -14.33 3.58 5.13
CA LEU A 11 -13.87 2.49 6.01
C LEU A 11 -12.47 2.64 6.60
N ASP A 12 -12.27 3.74 7.34
CA ASP A 12 -11.10 4.01 8.19
C ASP A 12 -10.78 2.88 9.20
N ASP A 13 -11.71 1.93 9.45
CA ASP A 13 -11.57 0.87 10.46
C ASP A 13 -11.64 -0.58 9.92
N ALA A 14 -11.93 -0.83 8.63
CA ALA A 14 -12.23 -2.20 8.16
C ALA A 14 -11.08 -2.92 7.45
N TRP A 15 -10.07 -2.19 6.98
CA TRP A 15 -8.94 -2.82 6.31
C TRP A 15 -8.05 -3.54 7.32
N THR A 16 -7.98 -4.87 7.22
CA THR A 16 -7.16 -5.71 8.09
C THR A 16 -5.92 -6.19 7.31
N PRO A 17 -4.77 -5.52 7.44
CA PRO A 17 -3.56 -5.90 6.73
C PRO A 17 -3.03 -7.24 7.19
N GLN A 18 -2.48 -8.02 6.26
CA GLN A 18 -1.67 -9.18 6.61
C GLN A 18 -0.28 -8.71 7.09
N PRO A 19 0.44 -9.50 7.91
CA PRO A 19 1.80 -9.14 8.34
C PRO A 19 2.74 -8.80 7.18
N ARG A 20 2.57 -9.49 6.05
CA ARG A 20 3.36 -9.23 4.83
C ARG A 20 3.04 -7.88 4.20
N ASP A 21 1.80 -7.39 4.32
CA ASP A 21 1.40 -6.09 3.79
C ASP A 21 2.07 -4.97 4.58
N VAL A 22 2.05 -5.07 5.90
CA VAL A 22 2.75 -4.16 6.80
C VAL A 22 4.24 -4.10 6.45
N GLU A 23 4.88 -5.26 6.27
CA GLU A 23 6.30 -5.33 5.90
C GLU A 23 6.57 -4.65 4.54
N ILE A 24 5.75 -4.92 3.52
CA ILE A 24 5.88 -4.30 2.19
C ILE A 24 5.72 -2.78 2.29
N LEU A 25 4.71 -2.31 3.03
CA LEU A 25 4.42 -0.88 3.17
C LEU A 25 5.50 -0.15 3.99
N ALA A 26 6.04 -0.76 5.04
CA ALA A 26 7.15 -0.21 5.82
C ALA A 26 8.41 -0.04 4.95
N LEU A 27 8.75 -1.04 4.14
CA LEU A 27 9.89 -0.95 3.23
C LEU A 27 9.67 0.10 2.13
N LEU A 28 8.44 0.22 1.63
CA LEU A 28 8.08 1.25 0.66
C LEU A 28 8.17 2.66 1.27
N ALA A 29 7.71 2.85 2.52
CA ALA A 29 7.83 4.10 3.26
C ALA A 29 9.29 4.48 3.55
N ALA A 30 10.17 3.48 3.73
CA ALA A 30 11.61 3.66 3.83
C ALA A 30 12.30 3.98 2.48
N GLY A 31 11.54 4.10 1.38
CA GLY A 31 12.04 4.53 0.07
C GLY A 31 12.59 3.39 -0.79
N LEU A 32 12.36 2.12 -0.44
CA LEU A 32 12.79 1.01 -1.30
C LEU A 32 11.90 0.89 -2.53
N THR A 33 12.51 0.55 -3.66
CA THR A 33 11.78 0.23 -4.89
C THR A 33 11.10 -1.13 -4.79
N THR A 34 10.03 -1.35 -5.55
CA THR A 34 9.28 -2.63 -5.55
C THR A 34 10.15 -3.85 -5.88
N ASP A 35 11.21 -3.66 -6.66
CA ASP A 35 12.17 -4.70 -7.02
C ASP A 35 13.08 -5.09 -5.83
N LEU A 36 13.56 -4.09 -5.07
CA LEU A 36 14.31 -4.34 -3.83
C LEU A 36 13.43 -4.93 -2.74
N ILE A 37 12.20 -4.44 -2.59
CA ILE A 37 11.21 -5.00 -1.66
C ILE A 37 10.99 -6.48 -1.98
N GLY A 38 10.70 -6.81 -3.24
CA GLY A 38 10.50 -8.18 -3.68
C GLY A 38 11.66 -9.09 -3.29
N ARG A 39 12.90 -8.68 -3.59
CA ARG A 39 14.10 -9.43 -3.18
C ARG A 39 14.18 -9.64 -1.66
N ARG A 40 13.83 -8.63 -0.86
CA ARG A 40 13.90 -8.70 0.60
C ARG A 40 12.86 -9.63 1.22
N VAL A 41 11.64 -9.65 0.67
CA VAL A 41 10.53 -10.47 1.20
C VAL A 41 10.34 -11.81 0.47
N GLY A 42 11.24 -12.15 -0.47
CA GLY A 42 11.22 -13.42 -1.22
C GLY A 42 10.14 -13.49 -2.31
N LEU A 43 9.78 -12.35 -2.91
CA LEU A 43 8.76 -12.22 -3.96
C LEU A 43 9.31 -11.59 -5.23
N SER A 44 8.64 -11.81 -6.35
CA SER A 44 8.93 -11.04 -7.57
C SER A 44 8.44 -9.59 -7.44
N GLU A 45 9.10 -8.66 -8.13
CA GLU A 45 8.64 -7.26 -8.24
C GLU A 45 7.17 -7.17 -8.71
N ARG A 46 6.79 -8.01 -9.67
CA ARG A 46 5.42 -8.09 -10.19
C ARG A 46 4.43 -8.49 -9.09
N THR A 47 4.80 -9.41 -8.20
CA THR A 47 3.96 -9.83 -7.07
C THR A 47 3.78 -8.69 -6.08
N VAL A 48 4.84 -7.95 -5.75
CA VAL A 48 4.78 -6.78 -4.86
C VAL A 48 3.86 -5.70 -5.45
N ARG A 49 4.05 -5.35 -6.74
CA ARG A 49 3.16 -4.39 -7.43
C ARG A 49 1.71 -4.83 -7.44
N ARG A 50 1.45 -6.12 -7.69
CA ARG A 50 0.08 -6.67 -7.66
C ARG A 50 -0.53 -6.56 -6.27
N ARG A 51 0.25 -6.81 -5.20
CA ARG A 51 -0.26 -6.68 -3.84
C ARG A 51 -0.55 -5.24 -3.46
N LEU A 52 0.35 -4.30 -3.78
CA LEU A 52 0.13 -2.87 -3.54
C LEU A 52 -1.14 -2.34 -4.24
N ARG A 53 -1.42 -2.81 -5.47
CA ARG A 53 -2.67 -2.48 -6.16
C ARG A 53 -3.89 -3.05 -5.46
N ALA A 54 -3.85 -4.32 -5.05
CA ALA A 54 -4.95 -4.93 -4.32
C ALA A 54 -5.22 -4.20 -2.99
N ILE A 55 -4.18 -3.77 -2.28
CA ILE A 55 -4.34 -2.95 -1.06
C ILE A 55 -4.95 -1.58 -1.39
N ALA A 56 -4.50 -0.94 -2.48
CA ALA A 56 -5.07 0.33 -2.92
C ALA A 56 -6.56 0.19 -3.25
N ASP A 57 -6.94 -0.89 -3.95
CA ASP A 57 -8.33 -1.23 -4.26
C ASP A 57 -9.15 -1.49 -2.98
N GLU A 58 -8.59 -2.23 -2.01
CA GLU A 58 -9.20 -2.51 -0.70
C GLU A 58 -9.44 -1.23 0.12
N LEU A 59 -8.53 -0.25 0.01
CA LEU A 59 -8.61 1.05 0.69
C LEU A 59 -9.36 2.13 -0.11
N GLY A 60 -9.77 1.83 -1.35
CA GLY A 60 -10.44 2.79 -2.23
C GLY A 60 -9.57 3.97 -2.66
N VAL A 61 -8.26 3.79 -2.75
CA VAL A 61 -7.29 4.82 -3.18
C VAL A 61 -6.65 4.45 -4.52
N ASP A 62 -6.11 5.43 -5.23
CA ASP A 62 -5.65 5.24 -6.62
C ASP A 62 -4.14 4.97 -6.73
N SER A 63 -3.39 5.07 -5.63
CA SER A 63 -1.94 4.93 -5.65
C SER A 63 -1.34 4.25 -4.43
N SER A 64 -0.20 3.57 -4.64
CA SER A 64 0.58 2.98 -3.55
C SER A 64 1.13 4.03 -2.57
N ILE A 65 1.29 5.28 -3.00
CA ILE A 65 1.69 6.38 -2.13
C ILE A 65 0.56 6.71 -1.15
N GLU A 66 -0.69 6.78 -1.62
CA GLU A 66 -1.85 6.99 -0.75
C GLU A 66 -2.02 5.85 0.25
N VAL A 67 -1.76 4.61 -0.15
CA VAL A 67 -1.74 3.44 0.76
C VAL A 67 -0.70 3.64 1.88
N VAL A 68 0.53 4.02 1.53
CA VAL A 68 1.59 4.27 2.52
C VAL A 68 1.21 5.42 3.46
N VAL A 69 0.69 6.52 2.91
CA VAL A 69 0.23 7.67 3.69
C VAL A 69 -0.88 7.26 4.66
N HIS A 70 -1.82 6.42 4.22
CA HIS A 70 -2.87 5.87 5.09
C HIS A 70 -2.26 5.02 6.21
N ALA A 71 -1.37 4.07 5.89
CA ALA A 71 -0.72 3.19 6.87
C ALA A 71 0.04 3.98 7.95
N VAL A 72 0.74 5.06 7.58
CA VAL A 72 1.41 5.96 8.54
C VAL A 72 0.41 6.73 9.41
N ARG A 73 -0.69 7.24 8.81
CA ARG A 73 -1.71 8.01 9.54
C ARG A 73 -2.44 7.20 10.61
N VAL A 74 -2.67 5.92 10.36
CA VAL A 74 -3.34 5.01 11.30
C VAL A 74 -2.36 4.32 12.26
N GLY A 75 -1.06 4.63 12.18
CA GLY A 75 -0.03 4.08 13.07
C GLY A 75 0.31 2.60 12.82
N LEU A 76 0.06 2.11 11.60
CA LEU A 76 0.39 0.74 11.22
C LEU A 76 1.90 0.56 10.95
N ILE A 77 2.57 1.61 10.45
CA ILE A 77 4.01 1.69 10.15
C ILE A 77 4.59 3.04 10.54
#